data_AF-A0A5C3LZG1-F1
#
_entry.id   AF-A0A5C3LZG1-F1
#
_cell.length_a   1.000
_cell.length_b   1.000
_cell.length_c   1.000
_cell.angle_alpha   90.00
_cell.angle_beta   90.00
_cell.angle_gamma   90.00
#
_symmetry.space_group_name_H-M   'P 1'
#
loop_
_entity.id
_entity.type
_entity.pdbx_description
1 polymer ?
#
loop_
_entity_poly.entity_id
_entity_poly.type
_entity_poly.pdbx_seq_one_letter_code
_entity_poly.pdbx_strand_id
1 'polypeptide(L)' 'MSARDANYGVVDPDLLVKGVEGLRIVDASILPIVPAAHTQAATYAIAERAADLIKETWRH' A
#
# COMPACT_ATOMS: atom_id res chain seq x y z
N MET A 1 2.45 5.56 3.10
CA MET A 1 1.24 5.78 2.28
C MET A 1 0.66 7.15 2.61
N SER A 2 0.00 7.81 1.66
CA SER A 2 -0.58 9.16 1.79
C SER A 2 -1.73 9.36 0.79
N ALA A 3 -2.48 10.46 0.89
CA ALA A 3 -3.46 10.82 -0.15
C ALA A 3 -2.79 10.93 -1.53
N ARG A 4 -3.55 10.69 -2.61
CA ARG A 4 -3.02 10.63 -4.00
C ARG A 4 -2.34 11.93 -4.42
N ASP A 5 -2.92 13.06 -4.03
CA ASP A 5 -2.51 14.42 -4.34
C ASP A 5 -1.55 15.01 -3.29
N ALA A 6 -1.26 14.29 -2.21
CA ALA A 6 -0.30 14.76 -1.21
C ALA A 6 1.11 14.88 -1.82
N ASN A 7 1.79 15.98 -1.51
CA ASN A 7 3.19 16.24 -1.90
C ASN A 7 4.23 15.46 -1.07
N TYR A 8 3.77 14.63 -0.14
CA TYR A 8 4.58 13.72 0.67
C TYR A 8 4.05 12.29 0.54
N GLY A 9 4.87 11.32 0.97
CA GLY A 9 4.56 9.89 0.92
C GLY A 9 4.80 9.26 -0.46
N VAL A 10 5.33 8.03 -0.46
CA VAL A 10 5.81 7.33 -1.67
C VAL A 10 4.68 6.63 -2.43
N VAL A 11 3.71 6.07 -1.71
CA VAL A 11 2.58 5.34 -2.28
C VAL A 11 1.25 5.98 -1.92
N ASP A 12 0.27 5.76 -2.78
CA ASP A 12 -1.11 6.16 -2.58
C ASP A 12 -1.96 5.08 -1.87
N PRO A 13 -3.28 5.30 -1.63
CA PRO A 13 -4.13 4.33 -0.92
C PRO A 13 -4.34 2.98 -1.63
N ASP A 14 -4.01 2.87 -2.92
CA ASP A 14 -4.05 1.60 -3.68
C ASP A 14 -2.67 0.94 -3.77
N LEU A 15 -1.73 1.44 -2.95
CA LEU A 15 -0.35 0.96 -2.84
C LEU A 15 0.49 1.20 -4.09
N LEU A 16 0.00 1.99 -5.04
CA LEU A 16 0.73 2.38 -6.25
C LEU A 16 1.81 3.40 -5.92
N VAL A 17 2.99 3.23 -6.53
CA VAL A 17 4.07 4.20 -6.42
C VAL A 17 3.69 5.45 -7.20
N LYS A 18 3.68 6.60 -6.52
CA LYS A 18 3.33 7.88 -7.16
C LYS A 18 4.32 8.19 -8.28
N GLY A 19 3.79 8.50 -9.47
CA GLY A 19 4.59 8.84 -10.65
C GLY A 19 5.20 7.64 -11.39
N VAL A 20 4.87 6.40 -11.01
CA VAL A 20 5.31 5.18 -11.69
C VAL A 20 4.10 4.33 -12.04
N GLU A 21 4.07 3.79 -13.26
CA GLU A 21 3.00 2.92 -13.72
C GLU A 21 3.34 1.44 -13.45
N GLY A 22 2.33 0.64 -13.10
CA GLY A 22 2.48 -0.80 -12.94
C GLY A 22 3.29 -1.27 -11.71
N LEU A 23 3.69 -0.36 -10.82
CA LEU A 23 4.50 -0.68 -9.63
C LEU A 23 3.73 -0.43 -8.32
N ARG A 24 3.74 -1.42 -7.43
CA ARG A 24 3.22 -1.32 -6.06
C ARG A 24 4.30 -1.67 -5.04
N ILE A 25 4.18 -1.12 -3.83
CA ILE A 25 4.96 -1.55 -2.65
C ILE A 25 4.00 -2.19 -1.65
N VAL A 26 4.25 -3.44 -1.27
CA VAL A 26 3.41 -4.22 -0.35
C VAL A 26 4.29 -4.76 0.77
N ASP A 27 4.60 -3.90 1.73
CA ASP A 27 5.50 -4.18 2.85
C ASP A 27 5.17 -3.24 4.03
N ALA A 28 5.68 -3.54 5.23
CA ALA A 28 5.55 -2.72 6.42
C ALA A 28 6.00 -1.25 6.21
N SER A 29 6.94 -0.99 5.29
CA SER A 29 7.40 0.35 4.92
C SER A 29 6.29 1.30 4.45
N ILE A 30 5.12 0.80 4.03
CA ILE A 30 4.01 1.64 3.59
C ILE A 30 3.17 2.20 4.74
N LEU A 31 3.27 1.62 5.95
CA LEU A 31 2.50 2.04 7.12
C LEU A 31 2.84 3.52 7.45
N PRO A 32 1.86 4.45 7.36
CA PRO A 32 2.14 5.87 7.62
C PRO A 32 2.61 6.14 9.05
N ILE A 33 2.08 5.38 10.00
CA ILE A 33 2.42 5.42 11.43
C ILE A 33 2.52 3.98 11.90
N VAL A 34 3.57 3.66 12.63
CA VAL A 34 3.77 2.33 13.21
C VAL A 34 2.70 2.08 14.28
N PRO A 35 1.94 0.98 14.22
CA PRO A 35 0.95 0.67 15.25
C PRO A 35 1.62 0.43 16.61
N ALA A 36 0.92 0.72 17.71
CA ALA A 36 1.37 0.39 19.07
C ALA A 36 1.19 -1.12 19.37
N ALA A 37 1.68 -1.98 18.48
CA ALA A 37 1.59 -3.43 18.51
C ALA A 37 2.66 -4.04 17.60
N HIS A 38 2.79 -5.38 17.59
CA HIS A 38 3.65 -6.05 16.63
C HIS A 38 3.17 -5.80 15.19
N THR A 39 4.11 -5.37 14.33
CA THR A 39 3.80 -4.98 12.94
C THR A 39 3.32 -6.14 12.08
N GLN A 40 3.63 -7.39 12.46
CA GLN A 40 3.26 -8.60 11.74
C GLN A 40 1.77 -8.62 11.35
N ALA A 41 0.86 -8.35 12.30
CA ALA A 41 -0.58 -8.40 12.03
C ALA A 41 -1.01 -7.31 11.03
N ALA A 42 -0.48 -6.09 11.16
CA ALA A 42 -0.77 -5.00 10.24
C ALA A 42 -0.20 -5.28 8.84
N THR A 43 1.00 -5.84 8.75
CA THR A 43 1.62 -6.23 7.48
C THR A 43 0.79 -7.28 6.77
N TYR A 44 0.32 -8.33 7.47
CA TYR A 44 -0.58 -9.32 6.87
C TYR A 44 -1.89 -8.69 6.38
N ALA A 45 -2.53 -7.83 7.18
CA ALA A 45 -3.77 -7.17 6.78
C ALA A 45 -3.61 -6.32 5.51
N ILE A 46 -2.48 -5.60 5.38
CA ILE A 46 -2.16 -4.84 4.16
C ILE A 46 -1.89 -5.78 2.98
N ALA A 47 -1.17 -6.88 3.19
CA ALA A 47 -0.87 -7.85 2.14
C ALA A 47 -2.15 -8.50 1.57
N GLU A 48 -3.11 -8.85 2.43
CA GLU A 48 -4.41 -9.39 2.01
C GLU A 48 -5.17 -8.37 1.13
N ARG A 49 -5.29 -7.12 1.58
CA ARG A 49 -5.92 -6.06 0.79
C ARG A 49 -5.19 -5.80 -0.53
N ALA A 50 -3.86 -5.84 -0.52
CA ALA A 50 -3.05 -5.67 -1.73
C ALA A 50 -3.34 -6.76 -2.76
N ALA A 51 -3.48 -8.01 -2.31
CA ALA A 51 -3.81 -9.13 -3.20
C ALA A 51 -5.15 -8.90 -3.90
N ASP A 52 -6.15 -8.38 -3.19
CA ASP A 52 -7.47 -8.07 -3.78
C ASP A 52 -7.39 -6.92 -4.80
N LEU A 53 -6.68 -5.83 -4.48
CA LEU A 53 -6.47 -4.72 -5.43
C LEU A 53 -5.74 -5.17 -6.71
N ILE A 54 -4.72 -6.02 -6.56
CA ILE A 54 -3.98 -6.57 -7.70
C ILE A 54 -4.88 -7.46 -8.53
N LYS A 55 -5.62 -8.39 -7.90
CA LYS A 55 -6.59 -9.26 -8.59
C LYS A 55 -7.62 -8.44 -9.35
N GLU A 56 -8.17 -7.38 -8.74
CA GLU A 56 -9.13 -6.48 -9.37
C GLU A 56 -8.54 -5.78 -10.60
N THR A 57 -7.29 -5.30 -10.50
CA THR A 57 -6.59 -4.65 -11.63
C THR A 57 -6.45 -5.57 -12.85
N TRP A 58 -6.22 -6.87 -12.64
CA TRP A 58 -5.95 -7.85 -13.71
C TRP A 58 -7.18 -8.68 -14.15
N ARG A 59 -8.37 -8.42 -13.59
CA ARG A 59 -9.61 -9.10 -14.00
C ARG A 59 -10.18 -8.57 -15.33
N HIS A 60 -9.47 -7.66 -15.99
CA HIS A 60 -9.82 -6.97 -17.23
C HIS A 60 -8.64 -7.04 -18.20
#